data_AF-A0A4Y9SB79-F1
#
_entry.id   AF-A0A4Y9SB79-F1
#
_cell.length_a   1.000
_cell.length_b   1.000
_cell.length_c   1.000
_cell.angle_alpha   90.00
_cell.angle_beta   90.00
_cell.angle_gamma   90.00
#
_symmetry.space_group_name_H-M   'P 1'
#
loop_
_entity.id
_entity.type
_entity.pdbx_description
1 polymer ?
#
loop_
_entity_poly.entity_id
_entity_poly.type
_entity_poly.pdbx_seq_one_letter_code
_entity_poly.pdbx_strand_id
1 'polypeptide(L)'
;MTPPALESRFQPQPQHANRRRTGLVQHALVLDEMDPALAIDRGDDDSVPLELLTFGGVRELCPECKTPSLKLVLRQKTVRLAHLFCADCGRCFDAHYSNGVSALTI
;
A
#
# COMPACT_ATOMS: atom_id res chain seq x y z
N MET A 1 -8.60 -30.84 65.42
CA MET A 1 -8.38 -31.69 64.22
C MET A 1 -9.16 -31.07 63.08
N THR A 2 -8.47 -30.38 62.17
CA THR A 2 -9.00 -29.61 61.04
C THR A 2 -9.09 -30.50 59.80
N PRO A 3 -10.23 -30.59 59.09
CA PRO A 3 -10.26 -31.10 57.72
C PRO A 3 -10.01 -29.98 56.69
N PRO A 4 -9.48 -30.32 55.50
CA PRO A 4 -8.77 -29.39 54.62
C PRO A 4 -9.70 -28.63 53.67
N ALA A 5 -9.25 -27.42 53.31
CA ALA A 5 -9.88 -26.58 52.30
C ALA A 5 -9.90 -27.29 50.94
N LEU A 6 -11.10 -27.42 50.35
CA LEU A 6 -11.30 -27.95 49.02
C LEU A 6 -10.66 -27.01 47.98
N GLU A 7 -9.87 -27.62 47.11
CA GLU A 7 -9.11 -27.00 46.04
C GLU A 7 -9.96 -26.12 45.11
N SER A 8 -9.64 -24.82 45.07
CA SER A 8 -9.98 -23.97 43.94
C SER A 8 -8.72 -23.77 43.11
N ARG A 9 -8.46 -24.73 42.21
CA ARG A 9 -7.40 -24.63 41.20
C ARG A 9 -7.98 -24.23 39.86
N PHE A 10 -8.61 -23.06 39.80
CA PHE A 10 -8.75 -22.35 38.53
C PHE A 10 -7.46 -21.56 38.32
N GLN A 11 -6.46 -22.21 37.71
CA GLN A 11 -5.39 -21.49 37.03
C GLN A 11 -5.91 -21.11 35.64
N PRO A 12 -6.25 -19.84 35.34
CA PRO A 12 -6.25 -19.42 33.96
C PRO A 12 -4.80 -19.48 33.51
N GLN A 13 -4.44 -20.49 32.72
CA GLN A 13 -3.22 -20.44 31.93
C GLN A 13 -3.28 -19.15 31.11
N PRO A 14 -2.39 -18.16 31.32
CA PRO A 14 -2.13 -17.22 30.27
C PRO A 14 -1.40 -18.04 29.22
N GLN A 15 -2.17 -18.54 28.25
CA GLN A 15 -1.64 -19.02 27.01
C GLN A 15 -0.89 -17.82 26.43
N HIS A 16 0.41 -17.76 26.70
CA HIS A 16 1.37 -17.12 25.84
C HIS A 16 1.31 -17.87 24.50
N ALA A 17 0.22 -17.64 23.77
CA ALA A 17 0.26 -17.56 22.35
C ALA A 17 1.17 -16.36 22.07
N ASN A 18 2.47 -16.62 22.18
CA ASN A 18 3.46 -16.04 21.30
C ASN A 18 3.06 -16.50 19.90
N ARG A 19 1.95 -15.92 19.43
CA ARG A 19 1.45 -16.01 18.07
C ARG A 19 2.58 -15.37 17.34
N ARG A 20 3.47 -16.25 16.86
CA ARG A 20 4.61 -15.92 16.04
C ARG A 20 4.07 -14.88 15.08
N ARG A 21 4.39 -13.62 15.34
CA ARG A 21 4.38 -12.58 14.33
C ARG A 21 5.52 -13.04 13.43
N THR A 22 5.27 -14.07 12.62
CA THR A 22 5.74 -14.06 11.24
C THR A 22 5.19 -12.76 10.73
N GLY A 23 5.97 -11.70 10.96
CA GLY A 23 5.90 -10.51 10.17
C GLY A 23 5.94 -11.07 8.77
N LEU A 24 4.77 -11.10 8.14
CA LEU A 24 4.69 -10.62 6.78
C LEU A 24 5.55 -9.37 6.85
N VAL A 25 6.80 -9.51 6.43
CA VAL A 25 7.56 -8.41 5.89
C VAL A 25 6.71 -8.07 4.68
N GLN A 26 5.58 -7.40 4.91
CA GLN A 26 4.84 -6.71 3.89
C GLN A 26 5.92 -5.80 3.39
N HIS A 27 6.52 -6.17 2.25
CA HIS A 27 7.63 -5.43 1.69
C HIS A 27 7.13 -4.00 1.62
N ALA A 28 7.62 -3.17 2.54
CA ALA A 28 7.03 -1.87 2.77
C ALA A 28 7.16 -1.14 1.44
N LEU A 29 6.01 -0.85 0.83
CA LEU A 29 5.99 -0.11 -0.42
C LEU A 29 6.40 1.31 -0.07
N VAL A 30 7.54 1.71 -0.60
CA VAL A 30 8.02 3.07 -0.53
C VAL A 30 7.41 3.78 -1.73
N LEU A 31 6.77 4.91 -1.46
CA LEU A 31 6.16 5.76 -2.46
C LEU A 31 7.08 6.94 -2.72
N ASP A 32 7.63 7.02 -3.92
CA ASP A 32 8.41 8.17 -4.37
C ASP A 32 7.59 9.00 -5.36
N GLU A 33 7.62 10.31 -5.18
CA GLU A 33 6.98 11.23 -6.11
C GLU A 33 7.66 11.14 -7.47
N MET A 34 6.84 11.03 -8.51
CA MET A 34 7.30 10.91 -9.88
C MET A 34 6.66 11.99 -10.75
N ASP A 35 7.47 12.54 -11.66
CA ASP A 35 6.99 13.47 -12.66
C ASP A 35 5.94 12.78 -13.57
N PRO A 36 4.71 13.31 -13.68
CA PRO A 36 3.68 12.74 -14.54
C PRO A 36 4.10 12.67 -16.01
N ALA A 37 4.99 13.53 -16.49
CA ALA A 37 5.51 13.49 -17.87
C ALA A 37 6.41 12.27 -18.13
N LEU A 38 6.99 11.67 -17.09
CA LEU A 38 7.73 10.42 -17.19
C LEU A 38 6.79 9.21 -17.19
N ALA A 39 5.68 9.31 -16.48
CA ALA A 39 4.68 8.24 -16.33
C ALA A 39 3.72 8.16 -17.52
N ILE A 40 3.41 9.30 -18.14
CA ILE A 40 2.38 9.46 -19.16
C ILE A 40 3.01 10.09 -20.41
N ASP A 41 2.92 9.38 -21.52
CA ASP A 41 3.10 9.89 -22.88
C ASP A 41 1.89 10.79 -23.20
N ARG A 42 2.02 12.07 -22.87
CA ARG A 42 1.16 13.08 -23.46
C ARG A 42 1.63 13.24 -24.90
N GLY A 43 0.89 12.67 -25.84
CA GLY A 43 1.06 13.02 -27.25
C GLY A 43 0.93 14.53 -27.42
N ASP A 44 1.31 15.04 -28.60
CA ASP A 44 1.42 16.48 -28.94
C ASP A 44 0.17 17.35 -28.60
N ASP A 45 -0.97 16.72 -28.32
CA ASP A 45 -2.24 17.37 -27.97
C ASP A 45 -2.49 17.33 -26.45
N ASP A 46 -1.99 18.35 -25.72
CA ASP A 46 -2.25 18.57 -24.28
C ASP A 46 -3.75 18.86 -23.99
N SER A 47 -4.57 18.99 -25.03
CA SER A 47 -6.01 19.30 -24.98
C SER A 47 -6.91 18.06 -24.84
N VAL A 48 -6.38 16.84 -25.04
CA VAL A 48 -7.16 15.61 -24.87
C VAL A 48 -7.17 15.17 -23.41
N PRO A 49 -8.35 15.03 -22.77
CA PRO A 49 -8.43 14.47 -21.43
C PRO A 49 -7.79 13.09 -21.41
N LEU A 50 -6.73 12.93 -20.61
CA LEU A 50 -6.10 11.65 -20.38
C LEU A 50 -7.09 10.70 -19.69
N GLU A 51 -7.65 9.79 -20.47
CA GLU A 51 -8.50 8.72 -19.95
C GLU A 51 -7.61 7.70 -19.23
N LEU A 52 -7.23 8.02 -17.99
CA LEU A 52 -6.46 7.14 -17.13
C LEU A 52 -7.38 6.08 -16.54
N LEU A 53 -7.25 4.85 -17.03
CA LEU A 53 -7.94 3.70 -16.46
C LEU A 53 -7.27 3.34 -15.13
N THR A 54 -8.01 3.55 -14.04
CA THR A 54 -7.55 3.22 -12.69
C THR A 54 -8.00 1.83 -12.28
N PHE A 55 -7.06 1.02 -11.80
CA PHE A 55 -7.24 -0.36 -11.38
C PHE A 55 -7.33 -0.45 -9.86
N GLY A 56 -8.43 0.07 -9.31
CA GLY A 56 -8.72 0.00 -7.89
C GLY A 56 -7.90 0.98 -7.04
N GLY A 57 -8.24 0.99 -5.74
CA GLY A 57 -7.50 1.75 -4.73
C GLY A 57 -6.45 0.87 -4.07
N VAL A 58 -5.35 1.48 -3.68
CA VAL A 58 -4.32 0.81 -2.89
C VAL A 58 -4.51 1.08 -1.40
N ARG A 59 -3.86 0.31 -0.53
CA ARG A 59 -4.02 0.46 0.95
C ARG A 59 -3.16 1.59 1.51
N GLU A 60 -2.23 2.07 0.70
CA GLU A 60 -1.24 3.08 0.99
C GLU A 60 -1.88 4.47 0.99
N LEU A 61 -1.33 5.35 1.83
CA LEU A 61 -1.79 6.73 1.94
C LEU A 61 -0.94 7.62 1.03
N CYS A 62 -1.58 8.61 0.43
CA CYS A 62 -0.86 9.66 -0.29
C CYS A 62 0.18 10.32 0.64
N PRO A 63 1.47 10.40 0.26
CA PRO A 63 2.50 11.05 1.06
C PRO A 63 2.18 12.50 1.40
N GLU A 64 1.47 13.19 0.51
CA GLU A 64 1.08 14.60 0.66
C GLU A 64 -0.21 14.76 1.45
N CYS A 65 -1.28 14.06 1.05
CA CYS A 65 -2.61 14.24 1.65
C CYS A 65 -2.82 13.42 2.93
N LYS A 66 -2.02 12.37 3.13
CA LYS A 66 -2.21 11.34 4.16
C LYS A 66 -3.59 10.64 4.10
N THR A 67 -4.23 10.65 2.92
CA THR A 67 -5.52 10.03 2.64
C THR A 67 -5.38 8.78 1.74
N PRO A 68 -6.28 7.79 1.83
CA PRO A 68 -6.29 6.60 0.99
C PRO A 68 -6.91 6.87 -0.40
N SER A 69 -6.47 7.95 -1.04
CA SER A 69 -6.99 8.41 -2.34
C SER A 69 -6.07 8.04 -3.50
N LEU A 70 -5.11 7.15 -3.26
CA LEU A 70 -4.21 6.62 -4.28
C LEU A 70 -4.92 5.58 -5.13
N LYS A 71 -4.83 5.77 -6.45
CA LYS A 71 -5.39 4.92 -7.48
C LYS A 71 -4.26 4.30 -8.28
N LEU A 72 -4.32 3.00 -8.52
CA LEU A 72 -3.34 2.34 -9.37
C LEU A 72 -3.65 2.65 -10.83
N VAL A 73 -2.66 3.16 -11.56
CA VAL A 73 -2.70 3.38 -13.01
C VAL A 73 -1.73 2.40 -13.65
N LEU A 74 -2.22 1.54 -14.52
CA LEU A 74 -1.41 0.54 -15.23
C LEU A 74 -0.98 1.06 -16.61
N ARG A 75 0.10 0.47 -17.14
CA ARG A 75 0.60 0.76 -18.50
C ARG A 75 -0.47 0.45 -19.56
N GLN A 76 -1.04 1.48 -20.16
CA GLN A 76 -2.05 1.38 -21.22
C GLN A 76 -2.01 2.62 -22.13
N LYS A 77 -1.99 2.41 -23.46
CA LYS A 77 -1.99 3.46 -24.50
C LYS A 77 -0.95 4.57 -24.27
N THR A 78 -1.31 5.58 -23.47
CA THR A 78 -0.50 6.74 -23.09
C THR A 78 0.29 6.54 -21.80
N VAL A 79 -0.03 5.55 -20.96
CA VAL A 79 0.70 5.32 -19.70
C VAL A 79 1.95 4.48 -19.97
N ARG A 80 3.12 5.12 -19.85
CA ARG A 80 4.44 4.51 -20.09
C ARG A 80 4.96 3.76 -18.89
N LEU A 81 4.55 4.11 -17.68
CA LEU A 81 4.96 3.42 -16.46
C LEU A 81 3.75 3.24 -15.55
N ALA A 82 3.60 2.06 -14.96
CA ALA A 82 2.58 1.87 -13.95
C ALA A 82 2.94 2.71 -12.73
N HIS A 83 1.96 3.43 -12.19
CA HIS A 83 2.15 4.40 -11.12
C HIS A 83 0.88 4.52 -10.27
N LEU A 84 1.00 5.13 -9.10
CA LEU A 84 -0.13 5.52 -8.26
C LEU A 84 -0.47 6.98 -8.51
N PHE A 85 -1.73 7.27 -8.76
CA PHE A 85 -2.26 8.61 -8.93
C PHE A 85 -3.11 9.00 -7.72
N CYS A 86 -2.85 10.14 -7.09
CA CYS A 86 -3.69 10.65 -6.03
C CYS A 86 -4.85 11.47 -6.60
N ALA A 87 -6.09 11.05 -6.36
CA ALA A 87 -7.27 11.77 -6.83
C ALA A 87 -7.50 13.13 -6.11
N ASP A 88 -6.88 13.34 -4.95
CA ASP A 88 -7.05 14.59 -4.17
C ASP A 88 -6.07 15.68 -4.60
N CYS A 89 -4.77 15.36 -4.70
CA CYS A 89 -3.74 16.34 -5.06
C CYS A 89 -3.25 16.25 -6.51
N GLY A 90 -3.68 15.24 -7.28
CA GLY A 90 -3.29 15.05 -8.67
C GLY A 90 -1.85 14.60 -8.89
N ARG A 91 -1.10 14.26 -7.83
CA ARG A 91 0.29 13.81 -7.93
C ARG A 91 0.41 12.34 -8.30
N CYS A 92 1.53 12.01 -8.96
CA CYS A 92 1.89 10.66 -9.35
C CYS A 92 3.02 10.14 -8.46
N PHE A 93 2.97 8.86 -8.12
CA PHE A 93 3.95 8.20 -7.28
C PHE A 93 4.35 6.85 -7.89
N ASP A 94 5.63 6.52 -7.91
CA ASP A 94 6.07 5.15 -8.13
C ASP A 94 6.03 4.39 -6.80
N ALA A 95 5.63 3.13 -6.86
CA ALA A 95 5.67 2.23 -5.71
C ALA A 95 6.79 1.24 -5.91
N HIS A 96 7.80 1.28 -5.05
CA HIS A 96 8.93 0.35 -5.09
C HIS A 96 9.11 -0.31 -3.73
N TYR A 97 9.68 -1.50 -3.74
CA TYR A 97 10.07 -2.18 -2.51
C TYR A 97 11.33 -1.51 -1.93
N SER A 98 11.59 -1.72 -0.63
CA SER A 98 12.77 -1.18 0.05
C SER A 98 14.13 -1.60 -0.56
N ASN A 99 14.15 -2.57 -1.47
CA ASN A 99 15.32 -2.97 -2.24
C ASN A 99 15.50 -2.16 -3.54
N GLY A 100 14.65 -1.15 -3.80
CA GLY A 100 14.67 -0.30 -5.00
C GLY A 100 13.98 -0.90 -6.22
N VAL A 101 13.41 -2.11 -6.13
CA VAL A 101 12.69 -2.74 -7.25
C VAL A 101 11.28 -2.16 -7.32
N SER A 102 10.89 -1.59 -8.46
CA SER A 102 9.52 -1.10 -8.67
C SER A 102 8.53 -2.26 -8.55
N ALA A 103 7.58 -2.12 -7.63
CA ALA A 103 6.52 -3.07 -7.34
C ALA A 103 5.44 -3.07 -8.44
N LEU A 104 5.47 -2.09 -9.34
CA LEU A 104 4.52 -1.92 -10.43
C LEU A 104 5.09 -2.41 -11.78
N THR A 105 6.22 -3.11 -11.76
CA THR A 105 6.78 -3.79 -12.94
C THR A 105 5.95 -5.05 -13.23
N ILE A 106 5.08 -4.98 -14.24
CA ILE A 106 4.28 -6.11 -14.74
C ILE A 106 4.52 -6.24 -16.24
#